data_AF-A0A7Z9G3S2-F1
#
_entry.id   AF-A0A7Z9G3S2-F1
#
_cell.length_a   1.000
_cell.length_b   1.000
_cell.length_c   1.000
_cell.angle_alpha   90.00
_cell.angle_beta   90.00
_cell.angle_gamma   90.00
#
_symmetry.space_group_name_H-M   'P 1'
#
loop_
_entity.id
_entity.type
_entity.pdbx_description
1 polymer ?
#
loop_
_entity_poly.entity_id
_entity_poly.type
_entity_poly.pdbx_seq_one_letter_code
_entity_poly.pdbx_strand_id
1 'polypeptide(L)' 'MKVTKVEALHFRLPVVREIADGTQDCLLVQVHTDAGITGLGEVVSCSYVARAVIEAP' A
#
# COMPACT_ATOMS: atom_id res chain seq x y z
N MET A 1 13.26 13.48 13.82
CA MET A 1 12.70 12.51 12.87
C MET A 1 11.24 12.84 12.65
N LYS A 2 10.89 13.23 11.43
CA LYS A 2 9.54 13.55 10.99
C LYS A 2 9.22 12.79 9.70
N VAL A 3 7.96 12.43 9.52
CA VAL A 3 7.46 11.89 8.25
C VAL A 3 7.38 13.03 7.24
N THR A 4 7.89 12.79 6.02
CA THR A 4 7.93 13.78 4.93
C THR A 4 7.06 13.41 3.75
N LYS A 5 6.78 12.11 3.56
CA LYS A 5 5.93 11.60 2.47
C LYS A 5 5.38 10.22 2.83
N VAL A 6 4.15 9.96 2.41
CA VAL A 6 3.51 8.64 2.44
C VAL A 6 3.16 8.26 1.01
N GLU A 7 3.56 7.08 0.55
CA GLU A 7 3.27 6.58 -0.80
C GLU A 7 2.49 5.26 -0.72
N ALA A 8 1.46 5.13 -1.55
CA ALA A 8 0.64 3.93 -1.65
C ALA A 8 0.88 3.24 -3.00
N LEU A 9 1.57 2.10 -2.98
CA LEU A 9 1.92 1.32 -4.17
C LEU A 9 1.05 0.08 -4.24
N HIS A 10 0.16 0.03 -5.24
CA HIS A 10 -0.77 -1.07 -5.39
C HIS A 10 -0.20 -2.15 -6.32
N PHE A 11 -0.01 -3.35 -5.77
CA PHE A 11 0.37 -4.55 -6.49
C PHE A 11 -0.85 -5.43 -6.74
N ARG A 12 -0.94 -6.00 -7.95
CA ARG A 12 -1.99 -6.91 -8.35
C ARG A 12 -1.41 -7.97 -9.28
N LEU A 13 -1.87 -9.21 -9.16
CA LEU A 13 -1.50 -10.25 -10.12
C LEU A 13 -1.99 -9.88 -11.54
N PRO A 14 -1.24 -10.23 -12.60
CA PRO A 14 -1.66 -10.00 -13.98
C PRO A 14 -3.02 -10.64 -14.32
N VAL A 15 -3.34 -11.76 -13.67
CA VAL A 15 -4.60 -12.48 -13.81
C VAL A 15 -5.18 -12.72 -12.42
N VAL A 16 -6.35 -12.16 -12.15
CA VAL A 16 -7.12 -12.41 -10.93
C VAL A 16 -8.18 -13.47 -11.22
N ARG A 17 -8.27 -14.46 -10.34
CA ARG A 17 -9.16 -15.61 -10.44
C ARG A 17 -10.23 -15.53 -9.35
N GLU A 18 -11.42 -16.03 -9.68
CA GLU A 18 -12.49 -16.23 -8.71
C GLU A 18 -12.20 -17.48 -7.86
N ILE A 19 -11.30 -17.33 -6.90
CA ILE A 19 -10.91 -18.36 -5.93
C ILE A 19 -10.82 -17.73 -4.54
N ALA A 20 -10.87 -18.57 -3.50
CA ALA A 20 -10.71 -18.13 -2.12
C ALA A 20 -9.24 -17.79 -1.79
N ASP A 21 -8.68 -16.81 -2.50
CA ASP A 21 -7.33 -16.30 -2.31
C ASP A 21 -7.37 -14.77 -2.23
N GLY A 22 -7.13 -14.26 -1.02
CA GLY A 22 -7.07 -12.82 -0.73
C GLY A 22 -5.72 -12.19 -1.02
N THR A 23 -4.72 -12.94 -1.51
CA THR A 23 -3.36 -12.45 -1.79
C THR A 23 -3.15 -12.05 -3.25
N GLN A 24 -4.22 -12.00 -4.04
CA GLN A 24 -4.17 -11.65 -5.46
C GLN A 24 -3.96 -10.14 -5.72
N ASP A 25 -4.08 -9.33 -4.66
CA ASP A 25 -3.64 -7.94 -4.60
C ASP A 25 -3.10 -7.59 -3.20
N CYS A 26 -2.30 -6.52 -3.13
CA CYS A 26 -1.75 -5.98 -1.89
C CYS A 26 -1.36 -4.51 -2.09
N LEU A 27 -1.53 -3.70 -1.06
CA LEU A 27 -1.01 -2.33 -1.02
C LEU A 27 0.25 -2.26 -0.16
N LEU A 28 1.38 -1.87 -0.75
CA LEU A 28 2.56 -1.49 0.00
C LEU A 28 2.50 0.01 0.31
N VAL A 29 2.70 0.35 1.58
CA VAL A 29 2.78 1.73 2.04
C VAL A 29 4.24 2.05 2.38
N GLN A 30 4.81 3.03 1.68
CA GLN A 30 6.13 3.56 2.03
C GLN A 30 5.98 4.84 2.84
N VAL A 31 6.71 4.93 3.95
CA VAL A 31 6.75 6.12 4.81
C VAL A 31 8.17 6.66 4.82
N HIS A 32 8.36 7.84 4.25
CA HIS A 32 9.66 8.50 4.16
C HIS A 32 9.84 9.49 5.30
N THR A 33 11.08 9.63 5.77
CA THR A 33 11.44 10.56 6.85
C THR A 33 12.50 11.57 6.43
N ASP A 34 12.56 12.69 7.17
CA ASP A 34 13.61 13.71 7.03
C ASP A 34 15.03 13.21 7.34
N ALA A 35 15.15 12.05 8.01
CA ALA A 35 16.41 11.38 8.30
C ALA A 35 16.89 10.44 7.18
N GLY A 36 16.17 10.36 6.06
CA GLY A 36 16.51 9.49 4.92
C GLY A 36 16.16 8.01 5.13
N ILE A 37 15.34 7.68 6.13
CA ILE A 37 14.85 6.33 6.40
C ILE A 37 13.49 6.14 5.73
N THR A 38 13.29 4.98 5.11
CA THR A 38 12.00 4.53 4.57
C THR A 38 11.47 3.34 5.37
N GLY A 39 10.28 3.49 5.95
CA GLY A 39 9.52 2.40 6.56
C GLY A 39 8.58 1.76 5.54
N LEU A 40 8.34 0.45 5.68
CA LEU A 40 7.41 -0.31 4.83
C LEU A 40 6.29 -0.88 5.69
N GLY A 41 5.05 -0.73 5.23
CA GLY A 41 3.86 -1.39 5.78
C GLY A 41 3.01 -1.99 4.67
N GLU A 42 2.09 -2.89 5.00
CA GLU A 42 1.20 -3.53 4.03
C GLU A 42 -0.27 -3.41 4.41
N VAL A 43 -1.14 -3.45 3.41
CA VAL A 43 -2.58 -3.65 3.57
C VAL A 43 -3.05 -4.71 2.57
N VAL A 44 -3.50 -5.84 3.12
CA VAL A 44 -4.10 -6.96 2.37
C VAL A 44 -5.63 -6.99 2.47
N SER A 45 -6.22 -6.16 3.33
CA SER A 45 -7.67 -5.98 3.45
C SER A 45 -8.13 -4.77 2.65
N CYS A 46 -8.86 -5.00 1.56
CA CYS A 46 -9.42 -3.94 0.72
C CYS A 46 -8.38 -2.90 0.26
N SER A 47 -7.29 -3.37 -0.35
CA SER A 47 -6.16 -2.58 -0.87
C SER A 47 -6.58 -1.31 -1.65
N TYR A 48 -7.61 -1.39 -2.49
CA TYR A 48 -8.17 -0.27 -3.25
C TYR A 48 -8.72 0.84 -2.34
N VAL A 49 -9.46 0.47 -1.29
CA VAL A 49 -10.07 1.43 -0.35
C VAL A 49 -8.98 2.08 0.48
N ALA A 50 -8.03 1.29 0.99
CA ALA A 50 -6.89 1.81 1.75
C ALA A 50 -6.07 2.82 0.92
N ARG A 51 -5.83 2.53 -0.36
CA ARG A 51 -5.16 3.46 -1.27
C ARG A 51 -5.93 4.76 -1.40
N ALA A 52 -7.24 4.70 -1.65
CA ALA A 52 -8.08 5.88 -1.79
C ALA A 52 -8.07 6.75 -0.52
N VAL A 53 -8.05 6.13 0.67
CA VAL A 53 -7.93 6.85 1.95
C VAL A 53 -6.57 7.55 2.09
N ILE A 54 -5.48 6.88 1.70
CA ILE A 54 -4.13 7.46 1.79
C ILE A 54 -3.94 8.61 0.79
N GLU A 55 -4.50 8.48 -0.42
CA GLU A 55 -4.37 9.47 -1.50
C GLU A 55 -5.40 10.61 -1.42
N ALA A 56 -6.34 10.57 -0.46
CA ALA A 56 -7.32 11.63 -0.25
C ALA A 56 -6.65 12.96 0.20
N PRO A 57 -7.20 14.12 -0.20
CA PRO A 57 -6.64 15.43 0.12
C PRO A 57 -6.75 15.83 1.60
#